data_AF-A0A2T2SBT5-F1
#
_entry.id   AF-A0A2T2SBT5-F1
#
_cell.length_a   1.000
_cell.length_b   1.000
_cell.length_c   1.000
_cell.angle_alpha   90.00
_cell.angle_beta   90.00
_cell.angle_gamma   90.00
#
_symmetry.space_group_name_H-M   'P 1'
#
loop_
_entity.id
_entity.type
_entity.pdbx_description
1 polymer ?
#
loop_
_entity_poly.entity_id
_entity_poly.type
_entity_poly.pdbx_seq_one_letter_code
_entity_poly.pdbx_strand_id
1 'polypeptide(L)'
;MSDRIACRADNVRVRKEHRERVEDLVYKMFERRNHRYVGGQEQDWLTVELVQSLRAESRVYREELSSKTDGPLPFALGYFKLRDGNLNLTTDKVPANVPPETFVRFLSEFVEPGAKLWFGSGDEREGWKIQGVDDVVPMDVGGNDTEL
;
A
#
# COMPACT_ATOMS: atom_id res chain seq x y z
N MET A 1 -14.31 10.60 -9.32
CA MET A 1 -13.95 9.41 -8.52
C MET A 1 -13.77 9.85 -7.08
N SER A 2 -14.26 9.06 -6.11
CA SER A 2 -14.06 9.36 -4.69
C SER A 2 -12.56 9.38 -4.39
N ASP A 3 -12.07 10.39 -3.68
CA ASP A 3 -10.66 10.47 -3.25
C ASP A 3 -10.29 9.35 -2.27
N ARG A 4 -11.28 8.60 -1.77
CA ARG A 4 -11.12 7.49 -0.85
C ARG A 4 -11.89 6.26 -1.27
N ILE A 5 -11.33 5.09 -0.97
CA ILE A 5 -11.90 3.77 -1.22
C ILE A 5 -11.97 2.98 0.10
N ALA A 6 -13.03 2.20 0.29
CA ALA A 6 -13.12 1.29 1.43
C ALA A 6 -11.95 0.29 1.38
N CYS A 7 -11.33 0.00 2.52
CA CYS A 7 -10.20 -0.91 2.59
C CYS A 7 -10.32 -1.82 3.80
N ARG A 8 -10.05 -3.11 3.59
CA ARG A 8 -9.90 -4.11 4.64
C ARG A 8 -8.58 -4.82 4.43
N ALA A 9 -7.87 -5.07 5.52
CA ALA A 9 -6.62 -5.79 5.54
C ALA A 9 -6.70 -6.93 6.56
N ASP A 10 -6.18 -8.09 6.21
CA ASP A 10 -6.15 -9.26 7.07
C ASP A 10 -4.81 -9.99 6.95
N ASN A 11 -4.32 -10.49 8.09
CA ASN A 11 -3.04 -11.18 8.23
C ASN A 11 -1.83 -10.45 7.59
N VAL A 12 -1.78 -9.12 7.69
CA VAL A 12 -0.71 -8.30 7.10
C VAL A 12 0.49 -8.23 8.04
N ARG A 13 1.18 -9.36 8.17
CA ARG A 13 2.35 -9.51 9.04
C ARG A 13 3.62 -9.04 8.34
N VAL A 14 4.37 -8.15 8.99
CA VAL A 14 5.62 -7.60 8.44
C VAL A 14 6.78 -8.56 8.72
N ARG A 15 7.57 -8.83 7.68
CA ARG A 15 8.81 -9.61 7.77
C ARG A 15 9.75 -8.94 8.77
N LYS A 16 10.43 -9.73 9.60
CA LYS A 16 11.22 -9.20 10.73
C LYS A 16 12.29 -8.21 10.28
N GLU A 17 12.96 -8.52 9.18
CA GLU A 17 14.01 -7.74 8.54
C GLU A 17 13.54 -6.40 7.96
N HIS A 18 12.22 -6.21 7.80
CA HIS A 18 11.64 -4.99 7.22
C HIS A 18 10.89 -4.12 8.23
N ARG A 19 10.87 -4.48 9.51
CA ARG A 19 10.04 -3.79 10.52
C ARG A 19 10.36 -2.31 10.65
N GLU A 20 11.62 -1.96 10.89
CA GLU A 20 12.06 -0.57 11.04
C GLU A 20 11.77 0.23 9.77
N ARG A 21 12.14 -0.33 8.61
CA ARG A 21 11.87 0.26 7.30
C ARG A 21 10.37 0.53 7.07
N VAL A 22 9.51 -0.41 7.41
CA VAL A 22 8.05 -0.25 7.25
C VAL A 22 7.51 0.82 8.18
N GLU A 23 8.00 0.89 9.42
CA GLU A 23 7.61 1.93 10.36
C GLU A 23 7.97 3.33 9.82
N ASP A 24 9.18 3.50 9.31
CA ASP A 24 9.64 4.74 8.68
C ASP A 24 8.79 5.10 7.45
N LEU A 25 8.47 4.11 6.60
CA LEU A 25 7.64 4.31 5.43
C LEU A 25 6.20 4.69 5.79
N VAL A 26 5.61 4.04 6.80
CA VAL A 26 4.28 4.40 7.33
C VAL A 26 4.27 5.84 7.81
N TYR A 27 5.26 6.23 8.63
CA TYR A 27 5.38 7.58 9.15
C TYR A 27 5.54 8.62 8.02
N LYS A 28 6.44 8.34 7.07
CA LYS A 28 6.67 9.19 5.89
C LYS A 28 5.42 9.36 5.03
N MET A 29 4.71 8.28 4.73
CA MET A 29 3.47 8.35 3.95
C MET A 29 2.35 9.09 4.71
N PHE A 30 2.30 8.95 6.04
CA PHE A 30 1.39 9.70 6.87
C PHE A 30 1.69 11.21 6.80
N GLU A 31 2.93 11.64 7.06
CA GLU A 31 3.31 13.06 6.99
C GLU A 31 3.04 13.68 5.62
N ARG A 32 3.33 12.93 4.56
CA ARG A 32 3.18 13.40 3.17
C ARG A 32 1.77 13.21 2.60
N ARG A 33 0.78 12.73 3.37
CA ARG A 33 -0.58 12.50 2.84
C ARG A 33 -1.29 13.76 2.31
N ASN A 34 -0.84 14.93 2.73
CA ASN A 34 -1.32 16.24 2.26
C ASN A 34 -0.55 16.75 1.03
N HIS A 35 0.29 15.93 0.39
CA HIS A 35 1.11 16.27 -0.79
C HIS A 35 0.31 16.92 -1.93
N ARG A 36 -0.97 16.54 -2.07
CA ARG A 36 -1.89 17.12 -3.08
C ARG A 36 -2.29 18.58 -2.82
N TYR A 37 -2.04 19.12 -1.62
CA TYR A 37 -2.35 20.52 -1.28
C TYR A 37 -1.17 21.47 -1.56
N VAL A 38 -0.01 20.95 -1.95
CA VAL A 38 1.10 21.73 -2.49
C VAL A 38 0.91 21.78 -4.00
N GLY A 39 0.92 22.97 -4.60
CA GLY A 39 0.73 23.15 -6.04
C GLY A 39 1.97 23.74 -6.73
N GLY A 40 2.10 23.50 -8.04
CA GLY A 40 3.16 24.08 -8.86
C GLY A 40 4.50 23.34 -8.77
N GLN A 41 5.59 23.99 -9.18
CA GLN A 41 6.92 23.38 -9.33
C GLN A 41 7.47 22.74 -8.04
N GLU A 42 7.05 23.23 -6.87
CA GLU A 42 7.43 22.64 -5.59
C GLU A 42 6.84 21.23 -5.41
N GLN A 43 5.62 21.01 -5.89
CA GLN A 43 4.97 19.69 -5.87
C GLN A 43 5.71 18.68 -6.74
N ASP A 44 6.21 19.10 -7.92
CA ASP A 44 6.96 18.24 -8.83
C ASP A 44 8.28 17.79 -8.20
N TRP A 45 9.01 18.72 -7.58
CA TRP A 45 10.25 18.40 -6.89
C TRP A 45 10.02 17.45 -5.70
N LEU A 46 9.04 17.75 -4.84
CA LEU A 46 8.67 16.88 -3.72
C LEU A 46 8.21 15.49 -4.19
N THR A 47 7.57 15.40 -5.35
CA THR A 47 7.17 14.11 -5.95
C THR A 47 8.42 13.30 -6.32
N VAL A 48 9.38 13.91 -7.02
CA VAL A 48 10.64 13.24 -7.39
C VAL A 48 11.39 12.77 -6.15
N GLU A 49 11.48 13.60 -5.11
CA GLU A 49 12.12 13.21 -3.85
C GLU A 49 11.43 11.99 -3.21
N LEU A 50 10.10 11.99 -3.15
CA LEU A 50 9.35 10.89 -2.56
C LEU A 50 9.49 9.61 -3.38
N VAL A 51 9.46 9.72 -4.72
CA VAL A 51 9.74 8.60 -5.64
C VAL A 51 11.13 8.05 -5.38
N GLN A 52 12.17 8.89 -5.32
CA GLN A 52 13.54 8.44 -5.05
C GLN A 52 13.68 7.78 -3.68
N SER A 53 13.02 8.32 -2.67
CA SER A 53 13.01 7.71 -1.34
C SER A 53 12.36 6.33 -1.35
N LEU A 54 11.21 6.17 -2.02
CA LEU A 54 10.56 4.86 -2.17
C LEU A 54 11.42 3.87 -2.97
N ARG A 55 12.10 4.33 -4.02
CA ARG A 55 13.04 3.53 -4.82
C ARG A 55 14.26 3.06 -4.02
N ALA A 56 14.68 3.80 -2.99
CA ALA A 56 15.77 3.40 -2.12
C ALA A 56 15.34 2.28 -1.15
N GLU A 57 14.09 2.31 -0.69
CA GLU A 57 13.58 1.38 0.32
C GLU A 57 12.95 0.10 -0.25
N SER A 58 12.44 0.16 -1.49
CA SER A 58 11.74 -0.95 -2.14
C SER A 58 12.37 -1.29 -3.49
N ARG A 59 12.81 -2.54 -3.63
CA ARG A 59 13.25 -3.09 -4.91
C ARG A 59 12.09 -3.20 -5.89
N VAL A 60 10.93 -3.72 -5.45
CA VAL A 60 9.73 -3.88 -6.29
C VAL A 60 9.30 -2.52 -6.84
N TYR A 61 9.25 -1.50 -5.99
CA TYR A 61 8.93 -0.15 -6.43
C TYR A 61 9.92 0.37 -7.47
N ARG A 62 11.22 0.16 -7.22
CA ARG A 62 12.31 0.65 -8.07
C ARG A 62 12.34 0.02 -9.45
N GLU A 63 12.06 -1.28 -9.53
CA GLU A 63 12.24 -2.09 -10.74
C GLU A 63 10.94 -2.21 -11.53
N GLU A 64 9.79 -2.31 -10.84
CA GLU A 64 8.52 -2.69 -11.48
C GLU A 64 7.48 -1.56 -11.50
N LEU A 65 7.46 -0.69 -10.49
CA LEU A 65 6.34 0.25 -10.29
C LEU A 65 6.67 1.71 -10.64
N SER A 66 7.94 2.07 -10.76
CA SER A 66 8.37 3.46 -10.94
C SER A 66 9.47 3.63 -11.97
N SER A 67 9.49 4.81 -12.57
CA SER A 67 10.67 5.32 -13.27
C SER A 67 11.59 6.05 -12.28
N LYS A 68 12.67 6.65 -12.78
CA LYS A 68 13.56 7.47 -11.95
C LYS A 68 12.88 8.73 -11.41
N THR A 69 11.88 9.29 -12.08
CA THR A 69 11.32 10.61 -11.68
C THR A 69 9.82 10.56 -11.44
N ASP A 70 9.19 9.42 -11.66
CA ASP A 70 7.74 9.27 -11.57
C ASP A 70 7.37 7.87 -11.08
N GLY A 71 6.23 7.76 -10.40
CA GLY A 71 5.72 6.52 -9.86
C GLY A 71 4.54 6.70 -8.89
N PRO A 72 3.82 5.62 -8.59
CA PRO A 72 2.64 5.65 -7.74
C PRO A 72 3.03 5.95 -6.29
N LEU A 73 2.45 6.99 -5.67
CA LEU A 73 2.74 7.33 -4.27
C LEU A 73 1.78 6.58 -3.34
N PRO A 74 2.19 5.53 -2.59
CA PRO A 74 1.29 4.65 -1.86
C PRO A 74 0.82 5.27 -0.52
N PHE A 75 0.17 6.44 -0.57
CA PHE A 75 -0.28 7.17 0.63
C PHE A 75 -1.25 6.38 1.50
N ALA A 76 -1.92 5.35 0.96
CA ALA A 76 -2.70 4.39 1.74
C ALA A 76 -1.87 3.73 2.87
N LEU A 77 -0.55 3.56 2.71
CA LEU A 77 0.33 3.02 3.76
C LEU A 77 0.32 3.90 5.02
N GLY A 78 0.19 5.22 4.87
CA GLY A 78 0.14 6.15 6.00
C GLY A 78 -1.09 5.99 6.90
N TYR A 79 -2.05 5.15 6.52
CA TYR A 79 -3.25 4.83 7.30
C TYR A 79 -3.14 3.48 8.03
N PHE A 80 -1.99 2.81 7.91
CA PHE A 80 -1.68 1.63 8.71
C PHE A 80 -0.90 2.03 9.97
N LYS A 81 -0.97 1.17 10.98
CA LYS A 81 -0.12 1.22 12.16
C LYS A 81 0.53 -0.13 12.36
N LEU A 82 1.86 -0.13 12.49
CA LEU A 82 2.60 -1.33 12.88
C LEU A 82 2.39 -1.58 14.38
N ARG A 83 1.88 -2.77 14.73
CA ARG A 83 1.70 -3.21 16.12
C ARG A 83 1.95 -4.71 16.21
N ASP A 84 2.82 -5.12 17.12
CA ASP A 84 3.16 -6.54 17.36
C ASP A 84 3.58 -7.28 16.06
N GLY A 85 4.24 -6.56 15.15
CA GLY A 85 4.65 -7.07 13.84
C GLY A 85 3.56 -7.16 12.77
N ASN A 86 2.35 -6.65 13.04
CA ASN A 86 1.24 -6.61 12.08
C ASN A 86 0.89 -5.17 11.69
N LEU A 87 0.63 -4.95 10.40
CA LEU A 87 0.05 -3.71 9.90
C LEU A 87 -1.46 -3.74 10.07
N ASN A 88 -1.98 -2.82 10.87
CA ASN A 88 -3.41 -2.68 11.13
C ASN A 88 -3.92 -1.38 10.55
N LEU A 89 -5.05 -1.42 9.83
CA LEU A 89 -5.71 -0.20 9.36
C LEU A 89 -6.24 0.60 10.56
N THR A 90 -6.08 1.92 10.47
CA THR A 90 -6.61 2.87 11.47
C THR A 90 -7.96 3.48 11.07
N THR A 91 -8.45 3.14 9.87
CA THR A 91 -9.68 3.64 9.25
C THR A 91 -10.26 2.59 8.30
N ASP A 92 -11.54 2.70 8.00
CA ASP A 92 -12.27 1.89 7.01
C ASP A 92 -12.04 2.35 5.56
N LYS A 93 -11.46 3.54 5.34
CA LYS A 93 -11.24 4.12 4.01
C LYS A 93 -9.85 4.72 3.85
N VAL A 94 -9.19 4.40 2.75
CA VAL A 94 -7.85 4.90 2.40
C VAL A 94 -7.90 5.74 1.11
N PRO A 95 -6.88 6.57 0.83
CA PRO A 95 -6.79 7.28 -0.44
C PRO A 95 -6.83 6.34 -1.65
N ALA A 96 -7.62 6.69 -2.67
CA ALA A 96 -7.75 5.94 -3.92
C ALA A 96 -6.79 6.46 -5.00
N ASN A 97 -5.60 6.93 -4.60
CA ASN A 97 -4.67 7.63 -5.50
C ASN A 97 -3.72 6.70 -6.27
N VAL A 98 -3.72 5.40 -5.95
CA VAL A 98 -2.94 4.34 -6.60
C VAL A 98 -3.90 3.19 -6.87
N PRO A 99 -3.81 2.50 -8.03
CA PRO A 99 -4.58 1.28 -8.26
C PRO A 99 -4.35 0.26 -7.14
N PRO A 100 -5.41 -0.39 -6.62
CA PRO A 100 -5.29 -1.34 -5.52
C PRO A 100 -4.21 -2.42 -5.71
N GLU A 101 -4.16 -3.05 -6.88
CA GLU A 101 -3.14 -4.07 -7.19
C GLU A 101 -1.72 -3.52 -7.06
N THR A 102 -1.44 -2.33 -7.60
CA THR A 102 -0.14 -1.67 -7.50
C THR A 102 0.28 -1.46 -6.04
N PHE A 103 -0.67 -1.08 -5.17
CA PHE A 103 -0.40 -0.93 -3.75
C PHE A 103 -0.10 -2.27 -3.06
N VAL A 104 -0.84 -3.33 -3.42
CA VAL A 104 -0.60 -4.69 -2.87
C VAL A 104 0.74 -5.24 -3.34
N ARG A 105 1.10 -5.05 -4.61
CA ARG A 105 2.43 -5.41 -5.15
C ARG A 105 3.55 -4.71 -4.40
N PHE A 106 3.42 -3.41 -4.15
CA PHE A 106 4.38 -2.67 -3.33
C PHE A 106 4.51 -3.26 -1.91
N LEU A 107 3.38 -3.53 -1.24
CA LEU A 107 3.38 -4.10 0.11
C LEU A 107 4.00 -5.50 0.19
N SER A 108 3.87 -6.30 -0.88
CA SER A 108 4.31 -7.70 -0.94
C SER A 108 5.80 -7.92 -0.63
N GLU A 109 6.63 -6.89 -0.87
CA GLU A 109 8.06 -6.93 -0.52
C GLU A 109 8.26 -7.01 1.00
N PHE A 110 7.41 -6.36 1.77
CA PHE A 110 7.63 -6.15 3.20
C PHE A 110 6.89 -7.13 4.10
N VAL A 111 5.86 -7.81 3.58
CA VAL A 111 4.95 -8.64 4.37
C VAL A 111 5.14 -10.12 4.08
N GLU A 112 4.83 -10.95 5.08
CA GLU A 112 4.82 -12.40 4.95
C GLU A 112 3.70 -12.85 3.97
N PRO A 113 3.90 -13.96 3.23
CA PRO A 113 2.85 -14.55 2.41
C PRO A 113 1.59 -14.88 3.22
N GLY A 114 0.43 -14.80 2.58
CA GLY A 114 -0.87 -15.03 3.20
C GLY A 114 -1.59 -13.76 3.65
N ALA A 115 -0.97 -12.59 3.54
CA ALA A 115 -1.63 -11.30 3.69
C ALA A 115 -2.72 -11.11 2.62
N LYS A 116 -3.87 -10.58 3.04
CA LYS A 116 -5.04 -10.34 2.19
C LYS A 116 -5.49 -8.89 2.32
N LEU A 117 -5.75 -8.25 1.18
CA LEU A 117 -6.31 -6.90 1.15
C LEU A 117 -7.52 -6.86 0.23
N TRP A 118 -8.53 -6.10 0.63
CA TRP A 118 -9.71 -5.83 -0.19
C TRP A 118 -9.95 -4.33 -0.27
N PHE A 119 -10.43 -3.89 -1.43
CA PHE A 119 -10.70 -2.51 -1.75
C PHE A 119 -12.09 -2.40 -2.36
N GLY A 120 -12.84 -1.35 -2.03
CA GLY A 120 -14.21 -1.15 -2.51
C GLY A 120 -15.27 -1.81 -1.63
N SER A 121 -16.53 -1.67 -2.05
CA SER A 121 -17.71 -2.10 -1.29
C SER A 121 -18.73 -2.76 -2.23
N GLY A 122 -19.50 -3.72 -1.72
CA GLY A 122 -20.54 -4.41 -2.50
C GLY A 122 -19.94 -5.14 -3.70
N ASP A 123 -20.59 -5.00 -4.86
CA ASP A 123 -20.23 -5.70 -6.09
C ASP A 123 -18.95 -5.16 -6.76
N GLU A 124 -18.49 -3.96 -6.38
CA GLU A 124 -17.24 -3.35 -6.85
C GLU A 124 -16.05 -3.64 -5.93
N ARG A 125 -16.23 -4.52 -4.94
CA ARG A 125 -15.14 -4.91 -4.06
C ARG A 125 -14.17 -5.79 -4.84
N GLU A 126 -12.89 -5.46 -4.80
CA GLU A 126 -11.80 -6.27 -5.36
C GLU A 126 -10.88 -6.72 -4.23
N GLY A 127 -10.19 -7.85 -4.39
CA GLY A 127 -9.30 -8.37 -3.36
C GLY A 127 -8.07 -9.06 -3.95
N TRP A 128 -6.97 -9.00 -3.21
CA TRP A 128 -5.71 -9.66 -3.54
C TRP A 128 -5.11 -10.38 -2.35
N LYS A 129 -4.50 -11.53 -2.63
CA LYS A 129 -3.68 -12.29 -1.69
C LYS A 129 -2.22 -12.21 -2.10
N ILE A 130 -1.35 -11.94 -1.13
CA ILE A 130 0.09 -11.93 -1.32
C ILE A 130 0.62 -13.36 -1.14
N GLN A 131 1.33 -13.87 -2.14
CA GLN A 131 1.96 -15.20 -2.15
C GLN A 131 3.49 -15.11 -2.00
N GLY A 132 4.07 -13.99 -2.40
CA GLY A 132 5.50 -13.76 -2.34
C GLY A 132 5.85 -12.30 -2.65
N VAL A 133 7.14 -12.01 -2.80
CA VAL A 133 7.61 -10.69 -3.20
C VAL A 133 7.26 -10.47 -4.67
N ASP A 134 6.47 -9.42 -4.93
CA ASP A 134 5.87 -9.09 -6.22
C ASP A 134 4.96 -10.19 -6.82
N ASP A 135 4.53 -11.14 -5.99
CA ASP A 135 3.63 -12.23 -6.38
C ASP A 135 2.30 -12.08 -5.63
N VAL A 136 1.31 -11.56 -6.35
CA VAL A 136 -0.03 -11.26 -5.83
C VAL A 136 -1.06 -11.85 -6.76
N VAL A 137 -2.11 -12.44 -6.19
CA VAL A 137 -3.19 -13.07 -6.96
C VAL A 137 -4.53 -12.43 -6.60
N PRO A 138 -5.41 -12.17 -7.58
CA PRO A 138 -6.76 -11.74 -7.29
C PRO A 138 -7.50 -12.81 -6.49
N MET A 139 -8.37 -12.37 -5.59
CA MET A 139 -9.26 -13.23 -4.82
C MET A 139 -10.68 -13.09 -5.36
N ASP A 140 -11.36 -14.21 -5.54
CA ASP A 140 -12.79 -14.19 -5.81
C ASP A 140 -13.54 -13.58 -4.63
N VAL A 141 -14.30 -12.55 -4.92
CA VAL A 141 -15.02 -11.74 -3.93
C VAL A 141 -16.33 -12.43 -3.48
N GLY A 142 -16.66 -13.58 -4.11
CA GLY A 142 -17.88 -14.36 -3.91
C GLY A 142 -17.71 -15.69 -3.18
N GLY A 143 -16.56 -15.97 -2.57
CA GLY A 143 -16.37 -17.18 -1.77
C GLY A 143 -16.79 -16.95 -0.32
N ASN A 144 -17.91 -17.54 0.10
CA ASN A 144 -18.23 -17.74 1.52
C ASN A 144 -17.03 -18.41 2.22
N ASP A 145 -16.31 -17.68 3.07
CA ASP A 145 -15.59 -18.25 4.21
C ASP A 145 -16.64 -18.71 5.24
N THR A 146 -17.48 -19.68 4.85
CA THR A 146 -18.31 -20.46 5.77
C THR A 146 -17.77 -21.88 5.76
N GLU A 147 -16.58 -22.07 6.31
CA GLU A 147 -16.23 -23.35 6.92
C GLU A 147 -16.78 -23.33 8.35
N LEU A 148 -17.93 -23.97 8.52
CA LEU A 148 -18.39 -24.58 9.76
C LEU A 148 -18.38 -26.09 9.56
#